data_AF-A0A915ZKG4-F1
#
_entry.id   AF-A0A915ZKG4-F1
#
_cell.length_a   1.000
_cell.length_b   1.000
_cell.length_c   1.000
_cell.angle_alpha   90.00
_cell.angle_beta   90.00
_cell.angle_gamma   90.00
#
_symmetry.space_group_name_H-M   'P 1'
#
loop_
_entity.id
_entity.type
_entity.pdbx_description
1 polymer ?
#
loop_
_entity_poly.entity_id
_entity_poly.type
_entity_poly.pdbx_seq_one_letter_code
_entity_poly.pdbx_strand_id
1 'polypeptide(L)'
;MAYEEVLFPVCFTGKKKYFGVGHEDIVNFKLKNLFMKGIETVKQGKSQLLKFIREKIMREAMDINNTRSIHDIVEDTLREARNKEWDFNDFIVMGTWKPKKKNLCNNRFMERMREKNERIPDPGERFSYVVVKGPRLRNEKGRLIPYRVGDYMEYAGIAKEKNMEIDINYYLDTTVGMCARFINEDDRYQPPPSHKIMQLKYSDEKEKQTNKYSQDEATKWLKKYIKGLQ
;
A
#
# COMPACT_ATOMS: atom_id res chain seq x y z
N MET A 1 14.08 -29.39 -22.00
CA MET A 1 13.89 -28.74 -20.69
C MET A 1 15.27 -28.39 -20.19
N ALA A 2 15.53 -27.10 -19.94
CA ALA A 2 16.80 -26.63 -19.40
C ALA A 2 16.57 -26.15 -17.97
N TYR A 3 17.55 -26.35 -17.11
CA TYR A 3 17.57 -25.75 -15.77
C TYR A 3 17.90 -24.27 -15.91
N GLU A 4 17.13 -23.40 -15.25
CA GLU A 4 17.38 -21.95 -15.22
C GLU A 4 17.75 -21.52 -13.79
N GLU A 5 16.86 -21.75 -12.81
CA GLU A 5 17.06 -21.31 -11.43
C GLU A 5 16.18 -22.11 -10.45
N VAL A 6 16.57 -22.09 -9.16
CA VAL A 6 15.75 -22.50 -8.02
C VAL A 6 15.44 -21.29 -7.15
N LEU A 7 14.19 -21.15 -6.71
CA LEU A 7 13.81 -20.11 -5.75
C LEU A 7 13.73 -20.67 -4.33
N PHE A 8 14.61 -20.19 -3.43
CA PHE A 8 14.58 -20.57 -2.02
C PHE A 8 15.22 -19.52 -1.09
N PRO A 9 14.53 -18.98 -0.08
CA PRO A 9 13.09 -19.10 0.18
C PRO A 9 12.23 -18.51 -0.94
N VAL A 10 10.94 -18.86 -0.95
CA VAL A 10 9.95 -18.35 -1.91
C VAL A 10 8.62 -18.10 -1.22
N CYS A 11 7.95 -17.01 -1.57
CA CYS A 11 6.61 -16.66 -1.12
C CYS A 11 5.67 -16.50 -2.30
N PHE A 12 4.54 -17.23 -2.27
CA PHE A 12 3.46 -17.14 -3.24
C PHE A 12 2.35 -16.24 -2.68
N THR A 13 2.01 -15.20 -3.44
CA THR A 13 1.01 -14.17 -3.09
C THR A 13 -0.23 -14.22 -4.00
N GLY A 14 -0.32 -15.28 -4.80
CA GLY A 14 -1.40 -15.55 -5.75
C GLY A 14 -0.89 -16.01 -7.13
N LYS A 15 -1.84 -16.28 -8.02
CA LYS A 15 -1.56 -16.81 -9.37
C LYS A 15 -0.59 -15.91 -10.15
N LYS A 16 0.56 -16.48 -10.54
CA LYS A 16 1.68 -15.78 -11.22
C LYS A 16 2.27 -14.61 -10.42
N LYS A 17 2.06 -14.57 -9.10
CA LYS A 17 2.56 -13.53 -8.20
C LYS A 17 3.41 -14.14 -7.08
N TYR A 18 4.72 -14.05 -7.21
CA TYR A 18 5.64 -14.62 -6.23
C TYR A 18 6.95 -13.85 -6.18
N PHE A 19 7.64 -13.98 -5.05
CA PHE A 19 9.00 -13.49 -4.88
C PHE A 19 9.84 -14.52 -4.14
N GLY A 20 11.13 -14.49 -4.39
CA GLY A 20 12.07 -15.45 -3.81
C GLY A 20 13.51 -15.01 -3.97
N VAL A 21 14.41 -15.81 -3.43
CA VAL A 21 15.85 -15.68 -3.70
C VAL A 21 16.22 -16.68 -4.79
N GLY A 22 16.72 -16.17 -5.92
CA GLY A 22 17.16 -16.98 -7.05
C GLY A 22 18.54 -17.59 -6.83
N HIS A 23 18.62 -18.90 -7.03
CA HIS A 23 19.82 -19.72 -7.07
C HIS A 23 19.98 -20.25 -8.49
N GLU A 24 20.89 -19.65 -9.24
CA GLU A 24 21.24 -20.08 -10.59
C GLU A 24 22.33 -21.17 -10.48
N ASP A 25 23.58 -20.82 -10.76
CA ASP A 25 24.72 -21.74 -10.69
C ASP A 25 25.34 -21.88 -9.29
N ILE A 26 25.20 -20.84 -8.46
CA ILE A 26 25.78 -20.77 -7.12
C ILE A 26 24.68 -20.49 -6.10
N VAL A 27 24.76 -21.19 -4.96
CA VAL A 27 23.85 -20.97 -3.84
C VAL A 27 23.98 -19.53 -3.32
N ASN A 28 22.89 -18.78 -3.44
CA ASN A 28 22.82 -17.37 -3.10
C ASN A 28 22.01 -17.16 -1.81
N PHE A 29 22.71 -16.96 -0.70
CA PHE A 29 22.08 -16.57 0.56
C PHE A 29 22.05 -15.04 0.76
N LYS A 30 22.42 -14.25 -0.26
CA LYS A 30 22.45 -12.80 -0.16
C LYS A 30 21.14 -12.21 -0.66
N LEU A 31 20.45 -11.48 0.22
CA LEU A 31 19.23 -10.73 -0.05
C LEU A 31 19.43 -9.48 -0.94
N LYS A 32 20.46 -9.43 -1.79
CA LYS A 32 20.76 -8.24 -2.61
C LYS A 32 19.67 -7.98 -3.65
N ASN A 33 19.30 -9.02 -4.41
CA ASN A 33 18.29 -8.94 -5.46
C ASN A 33 17.26 -10.04 -5.24
N LEU A 34 16.02 -9.65 -4.90
CA LEU A 34 14.90 -10.58 -4.84
C LEU A 34 14.35 -10.80 -6.25
N PHE A 35 14.14 -12.06 -6.60
CA PHE A 35 13.34 -12.43 -7.75
C PHE A 35 11.89 -12.01 -7.48
N MET A 36 11.25 -11.35 -8.44
CA MET A 36 9.85 -10.91 -8.33
C MET A 36 9.12 -11.16 -9.64
N LYS A 37 8.00 -11.89 -9.59
CA LYS A 37 7.11 -12.08 -10.73
C LYS A 37 5.70 -11.67 -10.36
N GLY A 38 5.08 -10.84 -11.20
CA GLY A 38 3.68 -10.42 -11.04
C GLY A 38 3.37 -9.56 -9.81
N ILE A 39 4.36 -9.25 -8.97
CA ILE A 39 4.24 -8.31 -7.87
C ILE A 39 4.37 -6.91 -8.44
N GLU A 40 3.44 -6.02 -8.07
CA GLU A 40 3.50 -4.63 -8.50
C GLU A 40 4.78 -3.98 -7.97
N THR A 41 5.64 -3.53 -8.88
CA THR A 41 6.77 -2.68 -8.54
C THR A 41 6.23 -1.34 -8.02
N VAL A 42 6.90 -0.79 -7.00
CA VAL A 42 6.52 0.53 -6.49
C VAL A 42 6.71 1.55 -7.61
N LYS A 43 5.59 2.04 -8.14
CA LYS A 43 5.61 3.05 -9.20
C LYS A 43 6.29 4.33 -8.70
N GLN A 44 6.99 5.02 -9.59
CA GLN A 44 7.62 6.29 -9.29
C GLN A 44 6.59 7.29 -8.75
N GLY A 45 6.94 7.97 -7.65
CA GLY A 45 6.09 8.99 -7.03
C GLY A 45 5.19 8.52 -5.90
N LYS A 46 5.40 7.29 -5.38
CA LYS A 46 4.84 6.84 -4.09
C LYS A 46 5.73 7.26 -2.91
N SER A 47 5.15 7.30 -1.71
CA SER A 47 5.88 7.61 -0.47
C SER A 47 6.99 6.60 -0.18
N GLN A 48 8.03 7.05 0.51
CA GLN A 48 9.10 6.18 1.00
C GLN A 48 8.60 5.22 2.07
N LEU A 49 7.60 5.61 2.87
CA LEU A 49 6.93 4.70 3.81
C LEU A 49 6.42 3.43 3.13
N LEU A 50 5.78 3.56 1.97
CA LEU A 50 5.27 2.40 1.23
C LEU A 50 6.41 1.50 0.73
N LYS A 51 7.50 2.10 0.24
CA LYS A 51 8.69 1.36 -0.20
C LYS A 51 9.35 0.62 0.97
N PHE A 52 9.52 1.31 2.09
CA PHE A 52 10.08 0.76 3.32
C PHE A 52 9.29 -0.46 3.79
N ILE A 53 7.96 -0.34 3.95
CA ILE A 53 7.12 -1.46 4.39
C ILE A 53 7.26 -2.65 3.43
N ARG A 54 7.18 -2.40 2.12
CA ARG A 54 7.31 -3.46 1.12
C ARG A 54 8.65 -4.17 1.18
N GLU A 55 9.74 -3.40 1.15
CA GLU A 55 11.10 -3.93 1.12
C GLU A 55 11.43 -4.67 2.41
N LYS A 56 10.99 -4.15 3.56
CA LYS A 56 11.21 -4.78 4.86
C LYS A 56 10.48 -6.11 4.96
N ILE A 57 9.18 -6.16 4.63
CA ILE A 57 8.41 -7.42 4.62
C ILE A 57 9.08 -8.44 3.69
N MET A 58 9.43 -8.04 2.47
CA MET A 58 10.01 -8.96 1.50
C MET A 58 11.40 -9.45 1.92
N ARG A 59 12.24 -8.61 2.53
CA ARG A 59 13.56 -9.01 3.01
C ARG A 59 13.47 -9.95 4.20
N GLU A 60 12.65 -9.62 5.20
CA GLU A 60 12.49 -10.44 6.41
C GLU A 60 11.85 -11.79 6.10
N ALA A 61 10.86 -11.83 5.20
CA ALA A 61 10.25 -13.09 4.79
C ALA A 61 11.21 -14.02 4.03
N MET A 62 12.26 -13.46 3.41
CA MET A 62 13.23 -14.21 2.61
C MET A 62 14.52 -14.51 3.37
N ASP A 63 14.64 -14.08 4.62
CA ASP A 63 15.77 -14.46 5.47
C ASP A 63 15.70 -15.97 5.75
N ILE A 64 16.81 -16.67 5.50
CA ILE A 64 16.91 -18.11 5.71
C ILE A 64 16.73 -18.52 7.19
N ASN A 65 17.03 -17.61 8.11
CA ASN A 65 16.89 -17.83 9.55
C ASN A 65 15.52 -17.37 10.07
N ASN A 66 14.63 -16.88 9.20
CA ASN A 66 13.32 -16.42 9.63
C ASN A 66 12.45 -17.60 10.10
N THR A 67 11.99 -17.52 11.34
CA THR A 67 11.03 -18.46 11.94
C THR A 67 9.61 -17.90 12.05
N ARG A 68 9.41 -16.61 11.76
CA ARG A 68 8.12 -15.94 11.85
C ARG A 68 7.26 -16.18 10.62
N SER A 69 5.94 -16.16 10.79
CA SER A 69 5.03 -16.17 9.65
C SER A 69 5.10 -14.83 8.90
N ILE A 70 4.72 -14.84 7.62
CA ILE A 70 4.61 -13.59 6.86
C ILE A 70 3.59 -12.62 7.47
N HIS A 71 2.61 -13.16 8.19
CA HIS A 71 1.61 -12.39 8.91
C HIS A 71 2.24 -11.61 10.07
N ASP A 72 3.05 -12.27 10.90
CA ASP A 72 3.79 -11.62 12.01
C ASP A 72 4.73 -10.52 11.47
N ILE A 73 5.44 -10.81 10.37
CA ILE A 73 6.35 -9.84 9.73
C ILE A 73 5.58 -8.59 9.27
N VAL A 74 4.38 -8.77 8.70
CA VAL A 74 3.53 -7.65 8.26
C VAL A 74 3.04 -6.84 9.46
N GLU A 75 2.59 -7.50 10.52
CA GLU A 75 2.16 -6.85 11.76
C GLU A 75 3.28 -6.01 12.40
N ASP A 76 4.46 -6.62 12.56
CA ASP A 76 5.66 -6.00 13.14
C ASP A 76 6.12 -4.82 12.28
N THR A 77 6.16 -4.99 10.95
CA THR A 77 6.58 -3.93 10.03
C THR A 77 5.62 -2.75 10.06
N LEU A 78 4.30 -2.98 10.14
CA LEU A 78 3.31 -1.91 10.25
C LEU A 78 3.43 -1.17 11.60
N ARG A 79 3.69 -1.90 12.68
CA ARG A 79 3.93 -1.33 14.02
C ARG A 79 5.19 -0.47 14.04
N GLU A 80 6.28 -0.96 13.46
CA GLU A 80 7.52 -0.21 13.32
C GLU A 80 7.33 1.02 12.43
N ALA A 81 6.71 0.87 11.26
CA ALA A 81 6.47 1.98 10.34
C ALA A 81 5.62 3.09 10.97
N ARG A 82 4.76 2.76 11.93
CA ARG A 82 4.00 3.75 12.69
C ARG A 82 4.85 4.51 13.71
N ASN A 83 5.71 3.79 14.44
CA ASN A 83 6.46 4.34 15.58
C ASN A 83 7.82 4.92 15.18
N LYS A 84 8.26 4.64 13.96
CA LYS A 84 9.48 5.18 13.37
C LYS A 84 9.39 6.70 13.22
N GLU A 85 10.49 7.39 13.53
CA GLU A 85 10.67 8.78 13.16
C GLU A 85 10.92 8.87 11.64
N TRP A 86 10.07 9.64 10.96
CA TRP A 86 10.11 9.82 9.52
C TRP A 86 10.54 11.24 9.16
N ASP A 87 11.30 11.38 8.08
CA ASP A 87 11.56 12.68 7.49
C ASP A 87 10.34 13.14 6.69
N PHE A 88 10.08 14.45 6.64
CA PHE A 88 8.98 15.00 5.85
C PHE A 88 9.02 14.55 4.38
N ASN A 89 10.23 14.47 3.80
CA ASN A 89 10.40 14.11 2.40
C ASN A 89 10.01 12.64 2.12
N ASP A 90 9.95 11.79 3.15
CA ASP A 90 9.50 10.39 3.03
C ASP A 90 8.01 10.27 2.66
N PHE A 91 7.24 11.34 2.87
CA PHE A 91 5.80 11.38 2.60
C PHE A 91 5.44 12.05 1.27
N ILE A 92 6.41 12.62 0.56
CA ILE A 92 6.16 13.33 -0.70
C ILE A 92 5.67 12.34 -1.76
N VAL A 93 4.50 12.64 -2.32
CA VAL A 93 3.86 11.89 -3.40
C VAL A 93 3.77 12.78 -4.64
N MET A 94 3.94 12.17 -5.81
CA MET A 94 3.80 12.88 -7.08
C MET A 94 2.39 12.68 -7.65
N GLY A 95 1.70 13.79 -7.87
CA GLY A 95 0.44 13.85 -8.58
C GLY A 95 0.60 14.30 -10.02
N THR A 96 -0.44 14.08 -10.81
CA THR A 96 -0.62 14.71 -12.13
C THR A 96 -2.05 15.22 -12.20
N TRP A 97 -2.23 16.47 -12.59
CA TRP A 97 -3.56 17.05 -12.70
C TRP A 97 -4.06 16.92 -14.13
N LYS A 98 -5.28 16.40 -14.29
CA LYS A 98 -5.96 16.24 -15.58
C LYS A 98 -7.39 16.72 -15.42
N PRO A 99 -7.70 18.01 -15.66
CA PRO A 99 -9.00 18.62 -15.36
C PRO A 99 -10.17 17.92 -16.06
N LYS A 100 -9.94 17.42 -17.29
CA LYS A 100 -10.94 16.69 -18.07
C LYS A 100 -11.29 15.31 -17.49
N LYS A 101 -10.47 14.76 -16.59
CA LYS A 101 -10.77 13.48 -15.92
C LYS A 101 -11.55 13.76 -14.64
N LYS A 102 -12.54 12.91 -14.33
CA LYS A 102 -13.33 12.97 -13.09
C LYS A 102 -12.54 12.46 -11.87
N ASN A 103 -11.34 13.01 -11.62
CA ASN A 103 -10.59 12.76 -10.38
C ASN A 103 -11.03 13.76 -9.31
N LEU A 104 -12.06 13.39 -8.54
CA LEU A 104 -12.66 14.25 -7.53
C LEU A 104 -11.67 14.71 -6.45
N CYS A 105 -10.65 13.90 -6.15
CA CYS A 105 -9.64 14.22 -5.15
C CYS A 105 -8.73 15.36 -5.62
N ASN A 106 -8.09 15.18 -6.78
CA ASN A 106 -7.18 16.18 -7.33
C ASN A 106 -7.93 17.46 -7.72
N ASN A 107 -9.14 17.34 -8.29
CA ASN A 107 -9.91 18.52 -8.69
C ASN A 107 -10.27 19.39 -7.48
N ARG A 108 -10.70 18.78 -6.37
CA ARG A 108 -10.97 19.52 -5.13
C ARG A 108 -9.72 20.14 -4.54
N PHE A 109 -8.61 19.41 -4.53
CA PHE A 109 -7.33 19.95 -4.10
C PHE A 109 -6.95 21.20 -4.93
N MET A 110 -7.11 21.15 -6.25
CA MET A 110 -6.82 22.28 -7.14
C MET A 110 -7.79 23.45 -6.99
N GLU A 111 -9.08 23.18 -6.74
CA GLU A 111 -10.06 24.22 -6.39
C GLU A 111 -9.63 24.97 -5.12
N ARG A 112 -9.23 24.25 -4.08
CA ARG A 112 -8.71 24.83 -2.84
C ARG A 112 -7.42 25.62 -3.04
N MET A 113 -6.51 25.15 -3.90
CA MET A 113 -5.30 25.89 -4.26
C MET A 113 -5.64 27.21 -4.97
N ARG A 114 -6.61 27.18 -5.88
CA ARG A 114 -7.10 28.38 -6.58
C ARG A 114 -7.68 29.40 -5.61
N GLU A 115 -8.50 28.96 -4.66
CA GLU A 115 -9.09 29.83 -3.63
C GLU A 115 -8.04 30.49 -2.73
N LYS A 116 -6.91 29.80 -2.51
CA LYS A 116 -5.75 30.34 -1.78
C LYS A 116 -4.84 31.23 -2.62
N ASN A 117 -5.18 31.47 -3.90
CA ASN A 117 -4.37 32.19 -4.86
C ASN A 117 -2.99 31.54 -5.11
N GLU A 118 -2.91 30.20 -4.99
CA GLU A 118 -1.70 29.43 -5.26
C GLU A 118 -1.63 29.02 -6.74
N ARG A 119 -0.41 28.82 -7.26
CA ARG A 119 -0.21 28.35 -8.63
C ARG A 119 -0.87 26.97 -8.81
N ILE A 120 -1.67 26.85 -9.87
CA ILE A 120 -2.23 25.57 -10.32
C ILE A 120 -1.28 25.03 -11.41
N PRO A 121 -0.89 23.75 -11.36
CA PRO A 121 -0.11 23.13 -12.42
C PRO A 121 -0.89 23.12 -13.73
N ASP A 122 -0.19 23.14 -14.85
CA ASP A 122 -0.82 22.96 -16.15
C ASP A 122 -1.45 21.56 -16.29
N PRO A 123 -2.48 21.39 -17.13
CA PRO A 123 -3.03 20.07 -17.43
C PRO A 123 -1.95 19.09 -17.91
N GLY A 124 -1.68 18.05 -17.12
CA GLY A 124 -0.64 17.05 -17.40
C GLY A 124 0.69 17.29 -16.69
N GLU A 125 0.90 18.47 -16.10
CA GLU A 125 2.07 18.77 -15.28
C GLU A 125 2.05 17.94 -13.98
N ARG A 126 3.25 17.52 -13.55
CA ARG A 126 3.43 16.81 -12.29
C ARG A 126 3.59 17.82 -11.15
N PHE A 127 3.00 17.52 -10.01
CA PHE A 127 3.16 18.31 -8.79
C PHE A 127 3.47 17.38 -7.61
N SER A 128 4.17 17.90 -6.61
CA SER A 128 4.47 17.19 -5.36
C SER A 128 3.48 17.61 -4.28
N TYR A 129 2.95 16.63 -3.54
CA TYR A 129 2.03 16.88 -2.45
C TYR A 129 2.25 15.92 -1.29
N VAL A 130 1.73 16.29 -0.14
CA VAL A 130 1.60 15.43 1.04
C VAL A 130 0.16 15.46 1.55
N VAL A 131 -0.23 14.50 2.39
CA VAL A 131 -1.51 14.55 3.12
C VAL A 131 -1.23 14.89 4.58
N VAL A 132 -1.80 16.01 5.03
CA VAL A 132 -1.60 16.57 6.36
C VAL A 132 -2.76 16.23 7.29
N LYS A 133 -2.52 16.23 8.60
CA LYS A 133 -3.59 16.19 9.59
C LYS A 133 -4.36 17.50 9.57
N GLY A 134 -5.65 17.42 9.87
CA GLY A 134 -6.50 18.59 10.00
C GLY A 134 -7.81 18.27 10.72
N PRO A 135 -8.52 19.30 11.20
CA PRO A 135 -9.81 19.13 11.84
C PRO A 135 -10.86 18.61 10.85
N ARG A 136 -11.83 17.83 11.36
CA ARG A 136 -12.95 17.38 10.54
C ARG A 136 -13.79 18.59 10.11
N LEU A 137 -13.89 18.78 8.79
CA LEU A 137 -14.64 19.88 8.20
C LEU A 137 -16.15 19.74 8.47
N ARG A 138 -16.82 20.89 8.64
CA ARG A 138 -18.27 21.00 8.79
C ARG A 138 -18.84 21.86 7.67
N ASN A 139 -20.07 21.58 7.27
CA ASN A 139 -20.79 22.46 6.35
C ASN A 139 -21.34 23.68 7.09
N GLU A 140 -21.93 24.62 6.35
CA GLU A 140 -22.56 25.85 6.89
C GLU A 140 -23.63 25.57 7.97
N LYS A 141 -24.24 24.38 7.93
CA LYS A 141 -25.24 23.92 8.91
C LYS A 141 -24.61 23.21 10.12
N GLY A 142 -23.29 23.29 10.27
CA GLY A 142 -22.54 22.65 11.36
C GLY A 142 -22.43 21.12 11.28
N ARG A 143 -22.89 20.47 10.20
CA ARG A 143 -22.83 19.01 10.05
C ARG A 143 -21.46 18.57 9.55
N LEU A 144 -20.95 17.47 10.11
CA LEU A 144 -19.67 16.89 9.68
C LEU A 144 -19.71 16.47 8.21
N ILE A 145 -18.71 16.90 7.45
CA ILE A 145 -18.52 16.51 6.06
C ILE A 145 -17.82 15.13 6.06
N PRO A 146 -18.17 14.21 5.13
CA PRO A 146 -17.39 13.00 4.93
C PRO A 146 -15.91 13.32 4.74
N TYR A 147 -15.01 12.47 5.26
CA TYR A 147 -13.57 12.68 5.06
C TYR A 147 -13.24 12.49 3.58
N ARG A 148 -12.53 13.45 2.98
CA ARG A 148 -12.09 13.39 1.59
C ARG A 148 -10.64 13.81 1.54
N VAL A 149 -9.77 12.93 1.04
CA VAL A 149 -8.32 13.13 1.01
C VAL A 149 -7.93 14.47 0.38
N GLY A 150 -8.62 14.89 -0.69
CA GLY A 150 -8.33 16.17 -1.38
C GLY A 150 -8.48 17.43 -0.51
N ASP A 151 -9.23 17.35 0.60
CA ASP A 151 -9.36 18.45 1.58
C ASP A 151 -8.08 18.61 2.43
N TYR A 152 -7.33 17.51 2.59
CA TYR A 152 -6.15 17.38 3.44
C TYR A 152 -4.85 17.22 2.63
N MET A 153 -4.92 17.19 1.30
CA MET A 153 -3.73 17.27 0.44
C MET A 153 -3.16 18.68 0.49
N GLU A 154 -1.85 18.84 0.57
CA GLU A 154 -1.16 20.14 0.51
C GLU A 154 0.09 20.05 -0.37
N TYR A 155 0.47 21.14 -1.06
CA TYR A 155 1.73 21.15 -1.81
C TYR A 155 2.90 20.89 -0.86
N ALA A 156 3.85 20.06 -1.29
CA ALA A 156 4.95 19.63 -0.43
C ALA A 156 5.79 20.83 0.08
N GLY A 157 6.03 21.84 -0.76
CA GLY A 157 6.72 23.07 -0.37
C GLY A 157 5.99 23.84 0.72
N ILE A 158 4.69 24.10 0.52
CA ILE A 158 3.85 24.84 1.48
C ILE A 158 3.75 24.10 2.81
N ALA A 159 3.51 22.80 2.77
CA ALA A 159 3.38 21.99 3.98
C ALA A 159 4.70 21.95 4.78
N LYS A 160 5.84 21.91 4.09
CA LYS A 160 7.17 21.96 4.72
C LYS A 160 7.46 23.32 5.35
N GLU A 161 7.20 24.41 4.62
CA GLU A 161 7.39 25.78 5.09
C GLU A 161 6.55 26.08 6.33
N LYS A 162 5.29 25.63 6.34
CA LYS A 162 4.34 25.82 7.45
C LYS A 162 4.45 24.76 8.54
N ASN A 163 5.43 23.85 8.45
CA ASN A 163 5.63 22.73 9.38
C ASN A 163 4.33 21.97 9.69
N MET A 164 3.56 21.66 8.64
CA MET A 164 2.26 21.00 8.79
C MET A 164 2.43 19.53 9.17
N GLU A 165 1.67 19.10 10.16
CA GLU A 165 1.74 17.71 10.65
C GLU A 165 1.22 16.74 9.58
N ILE A 166 1.97 15.68 9.31
CA ILE A 166 1.61 14.65 8.33
C ILE A 166 0.60 13.65 8.92
N ASP A 167 -0.40 13.27 8.11
CA ASP A 167 -1.32 12.20 8.48
C ASP A 167 -0.72 10.82 8.17
N ILE A 168 0.11 10.30 9.08
CA ILE A 168 0.75 8.97 8.94
C ILE A 168 -0.30 7.86 8.72
N ASN A 169 -1.48 7.97 9.33
CA ASN A 169 -2.54 6.96 9.20
C ASN A 169 -3.03 6.86 7.76
N TYR A 170 -3.15 7.98 7.05
CA TYR A 170 -3.48 7.96 5.62
C TYR A 170 -2.46 7.12 4.83
N TYR A 171 -1.17 7.31 5.10
CA TYR A 171 -0.10 6.59 4.39
C TYR A 171 -0.08 5.10 4.74
N LEU A 172 -0.25 4.72 6.01
CA LEU A 172 -0.42 3.33 6.43
C LEU A 172 -1.63 2.69 5.74
N ASP A 173 -2.77 3.37 5.69
CA ASP A 173 -3.98 2.89 5.00
C ASP A 173 -3.73 2.65 3.50
N THR A 174 -2.89 3.47 2.86
CA THR A 174 -2.54 3.25 1.43
C THR A 174 -1.75 1.96 1.21
N THR A 175 -1.10 1.41 2.24
CA THR A 175 -0.29 0.19 2.15
C THR A 175 -1.13 -1.08 2.29
N VAL A 176 -2.35 -0.97 2.84
CA VAL A 176 -3.22 -2.12 3.14
C VAL A 176 -3.42 -3.05 1.96
N GLY A 177 -3.68 -2.51 0.76
CA GLY A 177 -3.94 -3.34 -0.42
C GLY A 177 -2.73 -4.19 -0.82
N MET A 178 -1.52 -3.66 -0.61
CA MET A 178 -0.26 -4.36 -0.83
C MET A 178 -0.01 -5.37 0.31
N CYS A 179 -0.16 -4.96 1.57
CA CYS A 179 0.04 -5.84 2.72
C CYS A 179 -0.92 -7.03 2.72
N ALA A 180 -2.18 -6.81 2.30
CA ALA A 180 -3.18 -7.86 2.15
C ALA A 180 -2.71 -8.95 1.19
N ARG A 181 -1.91 -8.61 0.17
CA ARG A 181 -1.37 -9.60 -0.78
C ARG A 181 -0.25 -10.46 -0.22
N PHE A 182 0.40 -10.04 0.86
CA PHE A 182 1.38 -10.90 1.53
C PHE A 182 0.70 -11.96 2.41
N ILE A 183 -0.50 -11.69 2.91
CA ILE A 183 -1.15 -12.51 3.93
C ILE A 183 -2.43 -13.20 3.48
N ASN A 184 -2.97 -12.90 2.28
CA ASN A 184 -4.28 -13.39 1.85
C ASN A 184 -4.36 -14.90 1.64
N GLU A 185 -3.22 -15.61 1.57
CA GLU A 185 -3.21 -17.08 1.50
C GLU A 185 -3.37 -17.74 2.86
N ASP A 186 -3.26 -16.98 3.96
CA ASP A 186 -3.47 -17.48 5.32
C ASP A 186 -4.90 -18.05 5.50
N ASP A 187 -4.99 -19.20 6.15
CA ASP A 187 -6.25 -19.92 6.40
C ASP A 187 -7.31 -19.04 7.07
N ARG A 188 -6.89 -18.05 7.87
CA ARG A 188 -7.78 -17.08 8.53
C ARG A 188 -8.63 -16.27 7.56
N TYR A 189 -8.19 -16.12 6.31
CA TYR A 189 -8.89 -15.34 5.28
C TYR A 189 -9.57 -16.21 4.22
N GLN A 190 -9.43 -17.54 4.30
CA GLN A 190 -10.05 -18.43 3.33
C GLN A 190 -11.57 -18.51 3.55
N PRO A 191 -12.37 -18.70 2.48
CA PRO A 191 -13.81 -18.84 2.63
C PRO A 191 -14.14 -20.10 3.44
N PRO A 192 -15.16 -20.07 4.33
CA PRO A 192 -15.57 -21.27 5.04
C PRO A 192 -16.11 -22.33 4.06
N PRO A 193 -16.09 -23.63 4.43
CA PRO A 193 -16.58 -24.71 3.57
C PRO A 193 -18.03 -24.53 3.10
N SER A 194 -18.87 -23.88 3.90
CA SER A 194 -20.27 -23.58 3.58
C SER A 194 -20.46 -22.41 2.60
N HIS A 195 -19.40 -21.66 2.28
CA HIS A 195 -19.49 -20.49 1.42
C HIS A 195 -19.86 -20.89 -0.02
N LYS A 196 -20.68 -20.08 -0.70
CA LYS A 196 -21.15 -20.36 -2.08
C LYS A 196 -20.01 -20.61 -3.07
N ILE A 197 -18.86 -19.94 -2.86
CA ILE A 197 -17.64 -20.13 -3.66
C ILE A 197 -17.16 -21.59 -3.63
N MET A 198 -17.30 -22.26 -2.48
CA MET A 198 -16.85 -23.65 -2.31
C MET A 198 -17.70 -24.66 -3.08
N GLN A 199 -18.93 -24.28 -3.43
CA GLN A 199 -19.90 -25.11 -4.17
C GLN A 199 -19.69 -25.05 -5.69
N LEU A 200 -18.82 -24.16 -6.19
CA LEU A 200 -18.48 -24.07 -7.61
C LEU A 200 -17.68 -25.31 -8.07
N LYS A 201 -18.04 -25.88 -9.23
CA LYS A 201 -17.23 -26.93 -9.90
C LYS A 201 -15.93 -26.32 -10.44
N TYR A 202 -14.79 -27.00 -10.24
CA TYR A 202 -13.42 -26.54 -10.60
C TYR A 202 -13.30 -26.07 -12.06
N SER A 203 -12.49 -25.06 -12.43
CA SER A 203 -11.05 -24.93 -12.14
C SER A 203 -10.57 -23.47 -11.91
N ASP A 204 -10.90 -22.51 -12.79
CA ASP A 204 -10.36 -21.13 -12.71
C ASP A 204 -11.26 -20.11 -12.00
N GLU A 205 -12.58 -20.26 -12.13
CA GLU A 205 -13.52 -19.27 -11.58
C GLU A 205 -13.55 -19.33 -10.05
N LYS A 206 -13.56 -20.55 -9.50
CA LYS A 206 -13.45 -20.78 -8.05
C LYS A 206 -12.18 -20.15 -7.48
N GLU A 207 -11.03 -20.37 -8.10
CA GLU A 207 -9.74 -19.79 -7.68
C GLU A 207 -9.79 -18.26 -7.68
N LYS A 208 -10.31 -17.64 -8.73
CA LYS A 208 -10.45 -16.18 -8.83
C LYS A 208 -11.36 -15.61 -7.73
N GLN A 209 -12.50 -16.27 -7.47
CA GLN A 209 -13.43 -15.83 -6.45
C GLN A 209 -12.87 -16.02 -5.04
N THR A 210 -12.21 -17.14 -4.76
CA THR A 210 -11.52 -17.40 -3.49
C THR A 210 -10.43 -16.36 -3.25
N ASN A 211 -9.53 -16.15 -4.21
CA ASN A 211 -8.45 -15.16 -4.08
C ASN A 211 -8.98 -13.72 -3.86
N LYS A 212 -10.11 -13.36 -4.49
CA LYS A 212 -10.76 -12.07 -4.25
C LYS A 212 -11.31 -12.00 -2.82
N TYR A 213 -12.03 -13.03 -2.38
CA TYR A 213 -12.56 -13.14 -1.03
C TYR A 213 -11.45 -12.99 0.02
N SER A 214 -10.37 -13.76 -0.10
CA SER A 214 -9.30 -13.75 0.89
C SER A 214 -8.55 -12.41 0.90
N GLN A 215 -8.38 -11.75 -0.25
CA GLN A 215 -7.82 -10.39 -0.27
C GLN A 215 -8.74 -9.37 0.42
N ASP A 216 -10.05 -9.46 0.21
CA ASP A 216 -11.03 -8.56 0.82
C ASP A 216 -11.08 -8.75 2.35
N GLU A 217 -11.03 -10.00 2.84
CA GLU A 217 -10.96 -10.29 4.28
C GLU A 217 -9.63 -9.83 4.91
N ALA A 218 -8.49 -10.12 4.27
CA ALA A 218 -7.19 -9.62 4.70
C ALA A 218 -7.16 -8.08 4.75
N THR A 219 -7.74 -7.41 3.75
CA THR A 219 -7.88 -5.95 3.71
C THR A 219 -8.72 -5.41 4.87
N LYS A 220 -9.84 -6.07 5.19
CA LYS A 220 -10.70 -5.68 6.32
C LYS A 220 -9.96 -5.84 7.65
N TRP A 221 -9.25 -6.95 7.82
CA TRP A 221 -8.48 -7.23 9.02
C TRP A 221 -7.34 -6.21 9.20
N LEU A 222 -6.55 -5.94 8.16
CA LEU A 222 -5.46 -4.96 8.21
C LEU A 222 -5.95 -3.54 8.53
N LYS A 223 -7.09 -3.12 7.99
CA LYS A 223 -7.71 -1.83 8.35
C LYS A 223 -8.09 -1.76 9.83
N LYS A 224 -8.57 -2.86 10.41
CA LYS A 224 -8.87 -2.93 11.85
C LYS A 224 -7.58 -2.90 12.66
N TYR A 225 -6.56 -3.64 12.24
CA TYR A 225 -5.24 -3.67 12.90
C TYR A 225 -4.59 -2.28 12.92
N ILE A 226 -4.49 -1.59 11.78
CA ILE A 226 -3.92 -0.23 11.68
C ILE A 226 -4.69 0.77 12.56
N LYS A 227 -6.03 0.68 12.59
CA LYS A 227 -6.85 1.47 13.52
C LYS A 227 -6.60 1.12 14.97
N GLY A 228 -6.39 -0.15 15.30
CA GLY A 228 -6.08 -0.60 16.66
C GLY A 228 -4.69 -0.19 17.14
N LEU A 229 -3.79 0.17 16.23
CA LEU A 229 -2.54 0.81 16.61
C LEU A 229 -2.78 2.24 17.15
N GLN A 230 -3.91 2.90 16.80
CA GLN A 230 -4.23 4.34 17.06
C GLN A 230 -4.21 4.69 18.53
#